data_AF-A0A522UDZ4-F1
#
_entry.id   AF-A0A522UDZ4-F1
#
_cell.length_a   1.000
_cell.length_b   1.000
_cell.length_c   1.000
_cell.angle_alpha   90.00
_cell.angle_beta   90.00
_cell.angle_gamma   90.00
#
_symmetry.space_group_name_H-M   'P 1'
#
loop_
_entity.id
_entity.type
_entity.pdbx_description
1 polymer ?
#
loop_
_entity_poly.entity_id
_entity_poly.type
_entity_poly.pdbx_seq_one_letter_code
_entity_poly.pdbx_strand_id
1 'polypeptide(L)' 'MSRLRFDISQKTFAKKAKIPQSVIARMESRKHSISFWTLNLVAPAFGIQVQLV' A
#
# COMPACT_ATOMS: atom_id res chain seq x y z
N MET A 1 -7.50 -1.74 -3.21
CA MET A 1 -6.08 -2.11 -3.45
C MET A 1 -5.67 -3.11 -2.37
N SER A 2 -5.53 -4.40 -2.70
CA SER A 2 -5.19 -5.43 -1.69
C SER A 2 -4.08 -6.32 -2.22
N ARG A 3 -3.02 -6.52 -1.43
CA ARG A 3 -1.91 -7.43 -1.73
C ARG A 3 -2.36 -8.86 -1.99
N LEU A 4 -3.53 -9.23 -1.48
CA LEU A 4 -4.16 -10.54 -1.68
C LEU A 4 -4.46 -10.82 -3.16
N ARG A 5 -4.69 -9.79 -3.97
CA ARG A 5 -4.88 -9.95 -5.43
C ARG A 5 -3.59 -10.34 -6.16
N PHE A 6 -2.45 -10.11 -5.53
CA PHE A 6 -1.12 -10.42 -6.07
C PHE A 6 -0.49 -11.63 -5.39
N ASP A 7 -1.20 -12.27 -4.46
CA ASP A 7 -0.72 -13.39 -3.64
C ASP A 7 0.66 -13.16 -3.00
N ILE A 8 0.87 -11.96 -2.44
CA ILE A 8 2.14 -11.59 -1.79
C ILE A 8 1.97 -11.24 -0.31
N SER A 9 3.04 -11.49 0.45
CA SER A 9 3.16 -11.09 1.85
C SER A 9 3.25 -9.57 2.00
N GLN A 10 2.93 -9.05 3.20
CA GLN A 10 3.14 -7.64 3.53
C GLN A 10 4.60 -7.22 3.36
N LYS A 11 5.56 -8.10 3.70
CA LYS A 11 7.00 -7.86 3.55
C LYS A 11 7.38 -7.67 2.08
N THR A 12 6.90 -8.54 1.22
CA THR A 12 7.15 -8.47 -0.23
C THR A 12 6.50 -7.23 -0.85
N PHE A 13 5.27 -6.94 -0.43
CA PHE A 13 4.54 -5.75 -0.88
C PHE A 13 5.28 -4.46 -0.48
N ALA A 14 5.73 -4.37 0.77
CA ALA A 14 6.50 -3.26 1.30
C ALA A 14 7.85 -3.09 0.59
N LYS A 15 8.55 -4.19 0.32
CA LYS A 15 9.81 -4.19 -0.44
C LYS A 15 9.62 -3.65 -1.86
N LYS A 16 8.55 -4.06 -2.56
CA LYS A 16 8.23 -3.58 -3.91
C LYS A 16 7.90 -2.08 -3.92
N ALA A 17 7.20 -1.60 -2.88
CA ALA A 17 6.89 -0.19 -2.68
C ALA A 17 8.00 0.63 -2.00
N LYS A 18 9.15 0.02 -1.69
CA LYS A 18 10.29 0.65 -0.98
C LYS A 18 9.90 1.38 0.32
N ILE A 19 8.98 0.79 1.09
CA ILE A 19 8.52 1.33 2.38
C ILE A 19 8.61 0.30 3.51
N PRO A 20 8.51 0.73 4.77
CA PRO A 20 8.43 -0.18 5.90
C PRO A 20 7.19 -1.07 5.84
N GLN A 21 7.33 -2.34 6.23
CA GLN A 21 6.19 -3.26 6.37
C GLN A 21 5.13 -2.74 7.34
N SER A 22 5.53 -2.00 8.39
CA SER A 22 4.62 -1.38 9.35
C SER A 22 3.65 -0.38 8.71
N VAL A 23 4.04 0.30 7.63
CA VAL A 23 3.16 1.21 6.88
C VAL A 23 2.06 0.41 6.17
N ILE A 24 2.41 -0.72 5.55
CA ILE A 24 1.44 -1.62 4.93
C ILE A 24 0.50 -2.22 5.98
N ALA A 25 1.04 -2.71 7.09
CA ALA A 25 0.23 -3.24 8.17
C ALA A 25 -0.74 -2.18 8.73
N ARG A 26 -0.30 -0.92 8.87
CA ARG A 26 -1.15 0.20 9.29
C ARG A 26 -2.27 0.46 8.27
N MET A 27 -1.96 0.49 6.98
CA MET A 27 -2.97 0.65 5.91
C MET A 27 -3.99 -0.50 5.92
N GLU A 28 -3.53 -1.74 6.05
CA GLU A 28 -4.40 -2.92 6.07
C GLU A 28 -5.22 -3.05 7.36
N SER A 29 -4.74 -2.48 8.47
CA SER A 29 -5.43 -2.55 9.77
C SER A 29 -6.77 -1.81 9.80
N ARG A 30 -6.98 -0.84 8.90
CA ARG A 30 -8.12 0.10 8.89
C ARG A 30 -8.37 0.85 10.21
N LYS A 31 -7.45 0.76 11.18
CA LYS A 31 -7.55 1.49 12.46
C LYS A 31 -7.18 2.96 12.34
N HIS A 32 -6.53 3.34 11.24
CA HIS A 32 -6.10 4.70 10.96
C HIS A 32 -6.49 5.10 9.54
N SER A 33 -6.93 6.35 9.38
CA SER A 33 -7.12 6.95 8.05
C SER A 33 -5.80 6.93 7.29
N ILE A 34 -5.86 6.45 6.05
CA ILE A 34 -4.69 6.43 5.17
C ILE A 34 -4.60 7.79 4.49
N SER A 35 -3.44 8.44 4.59
CA SER A 35 -3.23 9.70 3.88
C SER A 35 -3.16 9.49 2.37
N PHE A 36 -3.63 10.46 1.61
CA PHE A 36 -3.48 10.47 0.14
C PHE A 36 -2.01 10.32 -0.27
N TRP A 37 -1.09 10.93 0.47
CA TRP A 37 0.34 10.84 0.24
C TRP A 37 0.85 9.40 0.36
N THR A 38 0.39 8.66 1.38
CA THR A 38 0.72 7.24 1.55
C THR A 38 0.18 6.39 0.41
N LEU A 39 -1.03 6.66 -0.08
CA LEU A 39 -1.59 5.95 -1.24
C LEU A 39 -0.78 6.24 -2.51
N ASN A 40 -0.44 7.50 -2.76
CA ASN A 40 0.34 7.92 -3.93
C ASN A 40 1.77 7.37 -3.93
N LEU A 41 2.31 7.03 -2.76
CA LEU A 41 3.65 6.44 -2.68
C LEU A 41 3.63 4.95 -2.99
N VAL A 42 2.55 4.25 -2.64
CA VAL A 42 2.42 2.80 -2.79
C VAL A 42 1.84 2.39 -4.15
N ALA A 43 0.88 3.16 -4.67
CA ALA A 43 0.16 2.84 -5.91
C ALA A 43 1.07 2.68 -7.15
N PRO A 44 2.09 3.55 -7.38
CA PRO A 44 2.99 3.42 -8.52
C PRO A 44 3.77 2.10 -8.53
N ALA A 45 4.08 1.53 -7.37
CA ALA A 45 4.78 0.25 -7.26
C ALA A 45 3.99 -0.93 -7.85
N PHE A 46 2.70 -0.73 -8.12
CA PHE A 46 1.79 -1.72 -8.70
C PHE A 46 1.16 -1.23 -10.01
N GLY A 47 1.66 -0.12 -10.59
CA GLY A 47 1.08 0.47 -11.80
C GLY A 47 -0.32 1.03 -11.60
N ILE A 48 -0.68 1.37 -10.36
CA ILE A 48 -2.00 1.90 -10.01
C ILE A 48 -1.87 3.42 -9.90
N GLN A 49 -2.82 4.14 -10.50
CA GLN A 49 -2.96 5.58 -10.33
C GLN A 49 -4.03 5.87 -9.27
N VAL A 50 -3.73 6.77 -8.34
CA VAL A 50 -4.70 7.23 -7.34
C VAL A 50 -5.41 8.46 -7.90
N GLN A 51 -6.73 8.39 -8.03
CA GLN A 51 -7.57 9.53 -8.40
C GLN A 51 -8.42 9.94 -7.20
N LEU A 52 -8.45 11.24 -6.91
CA LEU A 52 -9.45 11.82 -6.03
C LEU A 52 -10.71 12.06 -6.88
N VAL A 53 -11.84 11.53 -6.42
CA VAL A 53 -13.16 11.65 -7.06
C VAL A 53 -14.05 12.49 -6.16
#